data_AF-A0A6N8SFB3-F1
#
_entry.id   AF-A0A6N8SFB3-F1
#
_cell.length_a   1.000
_cell.length_b   1.000
_cell.length_c   1.000
_cell.angle_alpha   90.00
_cell.angle_beta   90.00
_cell.angle_gamma   90.00
#
_symmetry.space_group_name_H-M   'P 1'
#
loop_
_entity.id
_entity.type
_entity.pdbx_description
1 polymer ?
#
loop_
_entity_poly.entity_id
_entity_poly.type
_entity_poly.pdbx_seq_one_letter_code
_entity_poly.pdbx_strand_id
1 'polypeptide(L)' 'MNEWREVHVGFEGDDLRIGKIEVWRQDWRRTAEDAVQLPHPSYQNQRHRFDIYEAGPDLSPVRFAAGELSNGVWGFYIPA' A
#
# COMPACT_ATOMS: atom_id res chain seq x y z
N MET A 1 5.77 -10.01 -14.72
CA MET A 1 6.25 -9.20 -13.58
C MET A 1 4.99 -8.74 -12.88
N ASN A 2 4.80 -9.03 -11.59
CA ASN A 2 3.54 -8.71 -10.90
C ASN A 2 3.33 -7.19 -10.99
N GLU A 3 2.42 -6.76 -11.86
CA GLU A 3 2.21 -5.35 -12.16
C GLU A 3 1.50 -4.72 -10.95
N TRP A 4 2.16 -3.77 -10.31
CA TRP A 4 1.60 -2.98 -9.22
C TRP A 4 1.36 -1.57 -9.72
N ARG A 5 0.17 -1.05 -9.44
CA ARG A 5 -0.22 0.30 -9.83
C ARG A 5 -0.19 1.22 -8.62
N GLU A 6 0.50 2.34 -8.75
CA GLU A 6 0.49 3.41 -7.76
C GLU A 6 -0.94 3.92 -7.56
N VAL A 7 -1.32 4.10 -6.29
CA VAL A 7 -2.64 4.68 -5.97
C VAL A 7 -2.55 5.89 -5.06
N HIS A 8 -1.49 6.01 -4.24
CA HIS A 8 -1.39 7.13 -3.30
C HIS A 8 0.03 7.33 -2.73
N VAL A 9 0.34 8.59 -2.43
CA VAL A 9 1.33 8.97 -1.40
C VAL A 9 0.69 10.02 -0.52
N GLY A 10 0.80 9.80 0.78
CA GLY A 10 0.24 10.73 1.74
C GLY A 10 0.72 10.47 3.16
N PHE A 11 0.06 11.13 4.10
CA PHE A 11 0.44 11.04 5.49
C PHE A 11 -0.24 9.87 6.17
N GLU A 12 0.41 9.36 7.22
CA GLU A 12 -0.21 8.40 8.12
C GLU A 12 -1.54 8.92 8.66
N GLY A 13 -2.58 8.09 8.56
CA GLY A 13 -3.92 8.42 9.06
C GLY A 13 -4.73 9.36 8.16
N ASP A 14 -4.31 9.63 6.93
CA ASP A 14 -5.07 10.44 5.98
C ASP A 14 -6.34 9.74 5.45
N ASP A 15 -7.01 10.37 4.48
CA ASP A 15 -8.30 9.91 3.96
C ASP A 15 -8.19 8.88 2.81
N LEU A 16 -7.06 8.17 2.67
CA LEU A 16 -6.87 7.16 1.62
C LEU A 16 -8.01 6.12 1.62
N ARG A 17 -8.65 5.99 0.45
CA ARG A 17 -9.58 4.89 0.15
C ARG A 17 -9.07 4.01 -0.98
N ILE A 18 -9.06 2.71 -0.75
CA ILE A 18 -8.86 1.70 -1.80
C ILE A 18 -10.19 0.98 -2.00
N GLY A 19 -10.82 1.16 -3.16
CA GLY A 19 -12.19 0.73 -3.40
C GLY A 19 -13.15 1.44 -2.44
N LYS A 20 -13.84 0.67 -1.58
CA LYS A 20 -14.76 1.22 -0.57
C LYS A 20 -14.15 1.35 0.83
N ILE A 21 -12.93 0.85 1.02
CA ILE A 21 -12.28 0.71 2.32
C ILE A 21 -11.44 1.96 2.63
N GLU A 22 -11.71 2.59 3.78
CA GLU A 22 -10.85 3.62 4.38
C GLU A 22 -9.67 2.93 5.06
N VAL A 23 -8.55 2.85 4.37
CA VAL A 23 -7.46 1.89 4.66
C VAL A 23 -6.89 2.13 6.06
N TRP A 24 -6.64 3.38 6.43
CA TRP A 24 -6.12 3.76 7.74
C TRP A 24 -7.05 3.47 8.91
N ARG A 25 -8.36 3.28 8.66
CA ARG A 25 -9.34 2.95 9.70
C ARG A 25 -9.56 1.45 9.86
N GLN A 26 -8.80 0.63 9.16
CA GLN A 26 -8.85 -0.82 9.27
C GLN A 26 -7.60 -1.36 9.94
N ASP A 27 -7.72 -2.56 10.52
CA ASP A 27 -6.55 -3.36 10.87
C ASP A 27 -5.89 -3.88 9.59
N TRP A 28 -4.58 -3.67 9.48
CA TRP A 28 -3.79 -4.17 8.35
C TRP A 28 -3.22 -5.53 8.71
N ARG A 29 -3.49 -6.51 7.87
CA ARG A 29 -2.94 -7.86 8.01
C ARG A 29 -1.86 -8.06 6.98
N ARG A 30 -0.61 -8.20 7.42
CA ARG A 30 0.51 -8.51 6.53
C ARG A 30 0.31 -9.91 5.96
N THR A 31 0.41 -10.07 4.64
CA THR A 31 0.32 -11.38 4.00
C THR A 31 1.62 -12.16 4.15
N ALA A 32 1.60 -13.46 3.84
CA ALA A 32 2.81 -14.30 3.85
C ALA A 32 3.68 -14.11 2.60
N GLU A 33 3.29 -13.23 1.69
CA GLU A 33 4.00 -13.00 0.43
C GLU A 33 5.27 -12.16 0.62
N ASP A 34 6.22 -12.36 -0.29
CA ASP A 34 7.41 -11.53 -0.32
C ASP A 34 7.06 -10.06 -0.60
N ALA A 35 7.76 -9.19 0.11
CA ALA A 35 7.68 -7.76 -0.15
C ALA A 35 8.13 -7.43 -1.57
N VAL A 36 7.59 -6.35 -2.12
CA VAL A 36 7.84 -5.92 -3.50
C VAL A 36 8.74 -4.70 -3.51
N GLN A 37 9.63 -4.62 -4.50
CA GLN A 37 10.42 -3.42 -4.75
C GLN A 37 9.77 -2.59 -5.84
N LEU A 38 9.21 -1.45 -5.44
CA LEU A 38 8.48 -0.55 -6.32
C LEU A 38 9.16 0.83 -6.33
N PRO A 39 9.02 1.59 -7.42
CA PRO A 39 9.52 2.97 -7.46
C PRO A 39 8.89 3.80 -6.34
N HIS A 40 9.55 4.87 -5.91
CA HIS A 40 8.89 5.90 -5.12
C HIS A 40 7.86 6.60 -6.03
N PRO A 41 6.60 6.74 -5.62
CA PRO A 41 5.55 7.37 -6.42
C PRO A 41 5.96 8.74 -7.01
N SER A 42 6.50 9.63 -6.17
CA SER A 42 7.00 10.95 -6.58
C SER A 42 8.42 10.96 -7.19
N TYR A 43 9.21 9.90 -7.05
CA TYR A 43 10.62 9.85 -7.48
C TYR A 43 10.95 8.49 -8.09
N GLN A 44 10.50 8.27 -9.33
CA GLN A 44 10.48 6.92 -9.95
C GLN A 44 11.84 6.21 -10.07
N ASN A 45 12.95 6.94 -9.98
CA ASN A 45 14.30 6.38 -9.98
C ASN A 45 14.75 5.80 -8.64
N GLN A 46 14.02 6.07 -7.55
CA GLN A 46 14.28 5.52 -6.23
C GLN A 46 13.37 4.32 -6.02
N ARG A 47 13.91 3.21 -5.50
CA ARG A 47 13.13 2.01 -5.20
C ARG A 47 13.04 1.80 -3.71
N HIS A 48 11.83 1.48 -3.25
CA HIS A 48 11.54 1.19 -1.85
C HIS A 48 10.92 -0.20 -1.72
N ARG A 49 11.08 -0.80 -0.54
CA ARG A 49 10.47 -2.07 -0.18
C ARG A 49 9.08 -1.80 0.38
N PHE A 50 8.07 -2.46 -0.18
CA PHE A 50 6.69 -2.38 0.29
C PHE A 50 6.23 -3.77 0.71
N ASP A 51 5.75 -3.89 1.94
CA ASP A 51 5.11 -5.11 2.41
C ASP A 51 3.68 -5.19 1.85
N ILE A 52 3.18 -6.41 1.67
CA ILE A 52 1.85 -6.66 1.12
C ILE A 52 0.88 -6.86 2.30
N TYR A 53 -0.24 -6.15 2.24
CA TYR A 53 -1.26 -6.13 3.28
C TYR A 53 -2.65 -6.40 2.70
N GLU A 54 -3.52 -6.89 3.58
CA GLU A 54 -4.94 -7.01 3.38
C GLU A 54 -5.69 -6.25 4.48
N ALA A 55 -6.67 -5.44 4.09
CA ALA A 55 -7.50 -4.66 5.02
C ALA A 55 -9.00 -4.77 4.68
N GLY A 56 -9.85 -4.63 5.69
CA GLY A 56 -11.31 -4.75 5.53
C GLY A 56 -11.86 -6.15 5.86
N PRO A 57 -13.11 -6.45 5.46
CA PRO A 57 -13.79 -7.69 5.84
C PRO A 57 -13.06 -8.96 5.40
N ASP A 58 -13.12 -10.02 6.20
CA ASP A 58 -12.41 -11.30 5.93
C ASP A 58 -12.81 -11.95 4.61
N LEU A 59 -14.07 -11.80 4.20
CA LEU A 59 -14.60 -12.42 2.98
C LEU A 59 -14.19 -11.68 1.70
N SER A 60 -13.77 -10.42 1.81
CA SER A 60 -13.45 -9.58 0.66
C SER A 60 -12.51 -8.42 1.04
N PRO A 61 -11.30 -8.74 1.52
CA PRO A 61 -10.34 -7.70 1.87
C PRO A 61 -9.84 -6.98 0.61
N VAL A 62 -9.43 -5.73 0.78
CA VAL A 62 -8.62 -5.04 -0.23
C VAL A 62 -7.17 -5.41 -0.01
N ARG A 63 -6.49 -5.78 -1.11
CA ARG A 63 -5.08 -6.11 -1.12
C ARG A 63 -4.27 -4.94 -1.68
N PHE A 64 -3.21 -4.57 -0.99
CA PHE A 64 -2.35 -3.44 -1.36
C PHE A 64 -0.94 -3.63 -0.83
N ALA A 65 0.03 -2.98 -1.47
CA ALA A 65 1.39 -2.86 -0.98
C ALA A 65 1.55 -1.48 -0.34
N ALA A 66 2.14 -1.44 0.86
CA ALA A 66 2.36 -0.23 1.62
C ALA A 66 3.77 -0.21 2.25
N GLY A 67 4.34 0.99 2.34
CA GLY A 67 5.67 1.19 2.89
C GLY A 67 5.88 2.66 3.25
N GLU A 68 6.53 2.88 4.39
CA GLU A 68 6.93 4.21 4.84
C GLU A 68 8.12 4.69 4.00
N LEU A 69 7.97 5.87 3.39
CA LEU A 69 8.94 6.52 2.51
C LEU A 69 9.75 7.59 3.26
N SER A 70 9.13 8.21 4.26
CA SER A 70 9.72 9.16 5.21
C SER A 70 8.86 9.19 6.47
N ASN A 71 9.28 9.91 7.51
CA ASN A 71 8.58 9.98 8.79
C ASN A 71 7.09 10.34 8.62
N GLY A 72 6.21 9.34 8.79
CA GLY A 72 4.77 9.47 8.62
C GLY A 72 4.29 9.69 7.18
N VAL A 73 5.15 9.47 6.18
CA VAL A 73 4.81 9.55 4.74
C VAL A 73 4.82 8.14 4.16
N TRP A 74 3.70 7.72 3.59
CA TRP A 74 3.48 6.37 3.12
C TRP A 74 3.16 6.34 1.63
N GLY A 75 3.68 5.34 0.93
CA GLY A 75 3.31 5.03 -0.45
C GLY A 75 2.45 3.79 -0.54
N PHE A 76 1.50 3.80 -1.48
CA PHE A 76 0.52 2.75 -1.68
C PHE A 76 0.40 2.32 -3.12
N TYR A 77 0.31 1.00 -3.30
CA TYR A 77 0.12 0.35 -4.58
C TYR A 77 -0.96 -0.72 -4.48
N ILE A 78 -1.66 -0.98 -5.57
CA ILE A 78 -2.57 -2.13 -5.69
C ILE A 78 -2.10 -3.08 -6.80
N PRO A 79 -2.45 -4.38 -6.73
CA PRO A 79 -2.26 -5.27 -7.87
C PRO A 79 -2.99 -4.73 -9.12
N ALA A 80 -2.33 -4.76 -10.28
CA ALA A 80 -2.90 -4.35 -11.56
C ALA A 80 -3.77 -5.45 -12.19
#